data_AF-A0A9P0Z7E1-F1
#
_entry.id   AF-A0A9P0Z7E1-F1
#
_cell.length_a   1.000
_cell.length_b   1.000
_cell.length_c   1.000
_cell.angle_alpha   90.00
_cell.angle_beta   90.00
_cell.angle_gamma   90.00
#
_symmetry.space_group_name_H-M   'P 1'
#
loop_
_entity.id
_entity.type
_entity.pdbx_description
1 polymer ?
#
loop_
_entity_poly.entity_id
_entity_poly.type
_entity_poly.pdbx_seq_one_letter_code
_entity_poly.pdbx_strand_id
1 'polypeptide(L)'
;MKHRTLCQFLDNPDRFVVSMSGRPWVLVESVTRLGMNKTLIGSHPSQFEENGDDRHLDDELMLVHPGSEEYRRAKLLRGLFMDFYNHEQLMLRRLVEEEEEVNAAFSSLQQC
;
A
#
# COMPACT_ATOMS: atom_id res chain seq x y z
N MET A 1 -2.52 21.52 7.83
CA MET A 1 -1.05 21.56 8.07
C MET A 1 -0.47 20.23 8.56
N LYS A 2 -1.14 19.46 9.44
CA LYS A 2 -0.57 18.25 10.08
C LYS A 2 -0.25 17.07 9.12
N HIS A 3 -1.05 16.86 8.07
CA HIS A 3 -0.89 15.74 7.14
C HIS A 3 0.45 15.75 6.37
N ARG A 4 0.84 16.92 5.82
CA ARG A 4 2.09 17.05 5.04
C ARG A 4 3.33 16.72 5.87
N THR A 5 3.34 17.17 7.13
CA THR A 5 4.45 16.92 8.06
C THR A 5 4.56 15.43 8.41
N LEU A 6 3.44 14.73 8.57
CA LEU A 6 3.43 13.29 8.83
C LEU A 6 3.91 12.49 7.61
N CYS A 7 3.44 12.82 6.40
CA CYS A 7 3.93 12.17 5.18
C CYS A 7 5.44 12.35 5.00
N GLN A 8 5.94 13.57 5.19
CA GLN A 8 7.39 13.85 5.14
C GLN A 8 8.18 13.06 6.18
N PHE A 9 7.61 12.83 7.36
CA PHE A 9 8.24 12.04 8.40
C PHE A 9 8.29 10.55 8.04
N LEU A 10 7.18 9.98 7.55
CA LEU A 10 7.09 8.57 7.17
C LEU A 10 7.86 8.23 5.88
N ASP A 11 8.10 9.22 5.02
CA ASP A 11 8.89 9.06 3.80
C ASP A 11 10.41 9.24 4.04
N ASN A 12 10.81 9.61 5.26
CA ASN A 12 12.22 9.77 5.60
C ASN A 12 12.92 8.40 5.71
N PRO A 13 13.95 8.09 4.88
CA PRO A 13 14.62 6.80 4.91
C PRO A 13 15.51 6.58 6.14
N ASP A 14 15.82 7.64 6.88
CA ASP A 14 16.68 7.60 8.06
C ASP A 14 15.89 7.33 9.35
N ARG A 15 14.56 7.22 9.26
CA ARG A 15 13.69 7.02 10.43
C ARG A 15 12.57 6.08 10.05
N PHE A 16 12.43 4.97 10.79
CA PHE A 16 11.24 4.13 10.65
C PHE A 16 10.41 4.15 11.92
N VAL A 17 9.10 4.23 11.73
CA VAL A 17 8.13 3.84 12.75
C VAL A 17 7.83 2.37 12.52
N VAL A 18 8.03 1.56 13.55
CA VAL A 18 7.76 0.12 13.49
C VAL A 18 6.87 -0.27 14.67
N SER A 19 6.08 -1.33 14.51
CA SER A 19 5.46 -1.99 15.67
C SER A 19 6.54 -2.60 16.59
N MET A 20 6.24 -2.93 17.83
CA MET A 20 7.16 -3.72 18.68
C MET A 20 7.63 -5.02 18.00
N SER A 21 6.77 -5.62 17.17
CA SER A 21 7.11 -6.81 16.36
C SER A 21 8.07 -6.52 15.20
N GLY A 22 8.43 -5.26 14.96
CA GLY A 22 9.40 -4.82 13.95
C GLY A 22 8.82 -4.57 12.56
N ARG A 23 7.49 -4.52 12.40
CA ARG A 23 6.85 -4.26 11.10
C ARG A 23 6.90 -2.76 10.77
N PRO A 24 7.50 -2.35 9.65
CA PRO A 24 7.58 -0.93 9.30
C PRO A 24 6.26 -0.39 8.80
N TRP A 25 5.94 0.84 9.22
CA TRP A 25 4.88 1.63 8.61
C TRP A 25 5.37 2.17 7.27
N VAL A 26 4.61 1.90 6.21
CA VAL A 26 4.95 2.29 4.85
C VAL A 26 3.82 3.15 4.29
N LEU A 27 4.18 4.36 3.84
CA LEU A 27 3.26 5.20 3.07
C LEU A 27 3.30 4.76 1.61
N VAL A 28 2.11 4.53 1.05
CA VAL A 28 1.94 4.12 -0.33
C VAL A 28 0.88 5.02 -0.96
N GLU A 29 1.16 5.55 -2.15
CA GLU A 29 0.18 6.34 -2.89
C GLU A 29 -0.89 5.39 -3.45
N SER A 30 -2.16 5.61 -3.12
CA SER A 30 -3.23 4.77 -3.66
C SER A 30 -3.42 5.06 -5.15
N VAL A 31 -3.39 4.02 -5.97
CA VAL A 31 -3.69 4.11 -7.41
C VAL A 31 -5.21 4.29 -7.59
N THR A 32 -5.71 5.45 -7.19
CA THR A 32 -7.09 5.90 -7.43
C THR A 32 -7.25 6.52 -8.83
N ARG A 33 -6.14 6.63 -9.59
CA ARG A 33 -6.12 7.26 -10.92
C ARG A 33 -6.43 6.32 -12.08
N LEU A 34 -6.43 5.00 -11.88
CA LEU A 34 -6.64 4.05 -12.97
C LEU A 34 -8.09 3.61 -13.08
N GLY A 35 -9.10 4.50 -12.98
CA GLY A 35 -10.51 4.18 -13.28
C GLY A 35 -11.14 2.96 -12.56
N MET A 36 -10.40 2.33 -11.65
CA MET A 36 -10.75 1.12 -10.94
C MET A 36 -11.65 1.55 -9.79
N ASN A 37 -12.90 1.79 -10.17
CA ASN A 37 -14.01 1.74 -9.26
C ASN A 37 -13.83 0.49 -8.40
N LYS A 38 -14.03 0.66 -7.10
CA LYS A 38 -13.78 -0.19 -5.93
C LYS A 38 -14.25 -1.67 -5.99
N THR A 39 -14.49 -2.25 -7.15
CA THR A 39 -15.27 -3.47 -7.34
C THR A 39 -14.51 -4.67 -7.92
N LEU A 40 -13.29 -4.55 -8.44
CA LEU A 40 -12.65 -5.69 -9.15
C LEU A 40 -11.37 -6.29 -8.56
N ILE A 41 -10.76 -5.67 -7.56
CA ILE A 41 -9.86 -6.41 -6.68
C ILE A 41 -10.76 -6.80 -5.53
N GLY A 42 -11.18 -8.07 -5.52
CA GLY A 42 -12.03 -8.63 -4.47
C GLY A 42 -11.61 -8.04 -3.14
N SER A 43 -12.58 -7.49 -2.41
CA SER A 43 -12.37 -6.81 -1.14
C SER A 43 -11.39 -7.61 -0.31
N HIS A 44 -10.11 -7.26 -0.38
CA HIS A 44 -9.24 -7.51 0.73
C HIS A 44 -9.89 -6.60 1.76
N PRO A 45 -10.49 -7.12 2.84
CA PRO A 45 -10.99 -6.24 3.85
C PRO A 45 -9.80 -5.36 4.17
N SER A 46 -9.97 -4.06 3.95
CA SER A 46 -9.25 -3.11 4.76
C SER A 46 -9.55 -3.59 6.16
N GLN A 47 -8.60 -4.29 6.80
CA GLN A 47 -8.78 -4.72 8.18
C GLN A 47 -8.90 -3.50 9.11
N PHE A 48 -8.75 -2.30 8.56
CA PHE A 48 -9.39 -1.08 9.03
C PHE A 48 -10.87 -1.04 8.64
N GLU A 49 -11.65 -2.05 9.05
CA GLU A 49 -13.03 -1.77 9.37
C GLU A 49 -12.97 -0.93 10.63
N GLU A 50 -13.44 0.32 10.51
CA GLU A 50 -13.75 1.23 11.61
C GLU A 50 -14.96 0.65 12.39
N ASN A 51 -14.79 -0.56 12.92
CA ASN A 51 -15.61 -1.05 14.01
C ASN A 51 -15.02 -0.36 15.24
N GLY A 52 -15.75 0.63 15.76
CA GLY A 52 -15.47 1.37 16.99
C GLY A 52 -15.45 0.46 18.21
N ASP A 53 -14.47 -0.42 18.23
CA ASP A 53 -14.04 -1.18 19.37
C ASP A 53 -12.59 -0.76 19.56
N ASP A 54 -12.35 -0.14 20.71
CA ASP A 54 -11.08 0.33 21.25
C ASP A 54 -10.19 -0.89 21.55
N ARG A 55 -9.95 -1.70 20.50
CA ARG A 55 -9.00 -2.81 20.49
C ARG A 55 -7.63 -2.18 20.41
N HIS A 56 -7.26 -1.63 21.57
CA HIS A 56 -5.92 -1.56 22.12
C HIS A 56 -4.88 -1.42 21.02
N LEU A 57 -4.44 -0.18 20.79
CA LEU A 57 -3.17 0.16 20.14
C LEU A 57 -1.99 -0.39 20.97
N ASP A 58 -2.06 -1.67 21.36
CA ASP A 58 -1.17 -2.44 22.24
C ASP A 58 0.08 -2.89 21.50
N ASP A 59 0.14 -2.67 20.19
CA ASP A 59 1.39 -2.67 19.45
C ASP A 59 2.11 -1.34 19.75
N GLU A 60 2.82 -1.26 20.88
CA GLU A 60 3.62 -0.08 21.23
C GLU A 60 4.53 0.28 20.03
N LEU A 61 4.22 1.38 19.36
CA LEU A 61 5.00 1.84 18.24
C LEU A 61 6.37 2.30 18.75
N MET A 62 7.43 1.89 18.06
CA MET A 62 8.78 2.32 18.37
C MET A 62 9.38 3.07 17.18
N LEU A 63 10.14 4.11 17.49
CA LEU A 63 10.97 4.82 16.53
C LEU A 63 12.34 4.12 16.47
N VAL A 64 12.71 3.60 15.30
CA VAL A 64 14.05 3.00 15.12
C VAL A 64 14.98 3.99 14.44
N HIS A 65 16.20 4.05 14.95
CA HIS A 65 17.26 4.94 14.48
C HIS A 65 18.29 4.19 13.65
N PRO A 66 18.96 4.86 12.68
CA PRO A 66 19.98 4.24 11.86
C PRO A 66 21.08 3.60 12.70
N GLY A 67 21.53 2.41 12.28
CA GLY A 67 22.60 1.67 12.92
C GLY A 67 22.14 0.57 13.89
N SER A 68 20.88 0.59 14.35
CA SER A 68 20.33 -0.49 15.17
C SER A 68 20.01 -1.75 14.33
N GLU A 69 19.90 -2.91 14.98
CA GLU A 69 19.49 -4.14 14.29
C GLU A 69 18.05 -4.04 13.78
N GLU A 70 17.19 -3.45 14.59
CA GLU A 70 15.78 -3.18 14.30
C GLU A 70 15.65 -2.30 13.06
N TYR A 71 16.49 -1.26 12.93
CA TYR A 71 16.53 -0.42 11.74
C TYR A 71 16.94 -1.21 10.49
N ARG A 72 17.97 -2.06 10.58
CA ARG A 72 18.40 -2.90 9.45
C ARG A 72 17.27 -3.85 9.01
N ARG A 73 16.57 -4.46 9.98
CA ARG A 73 15.43 -5.34 9.72
C ARG A 73 14.25 -4.59 9.10
N ALA A 74 13.89 -3.43 9.67
CA ALA A 74 12.82 -2.58 9.18
C ALA A 74 13.09 -2.10 7.74
N LYS A 75 14.34 -1.72 7.44
CA LYS A 75 14.77 -1.31 6.10
C LYS A 75 14.61 -2.44 5.08
N LEU A 76 15.01 -3.67 5.46
CA LEU A 76 14.84 -4.85 4.60
C LEU A 76 13.36 -5.15 4.34
N LEU A 77 12.54 -5.17 5.40
CA LEU A 77 11.10 -5.44 5.30
C LEU A 77 10.38 -4.38 4.45
N ARG A 78 10.72 -3.10 4.63
CA ARG A 78 10.17 -2.02 3.79
C ARG A 78 10.57 -2.18 2.34
N GLY A 79 11.83 -2.54 2.07
CA GLY A 79 12.30 -2.81 0.71
C GLY A 79 11.51 -3.93 0.05
N LEU A 80 11.40 -5.08 0.73
CA LEU A 80 10.64 -6.24 0.23
C LEU A 80 9.18 -5.90 -0.03
N PHE A 81 8.56 -5.16 0.89
CA PHE A 81 7.18 -4.71 0.73
C PHE A 81 7.03 -3.77 -0.49
N MET A 82 7.95 -2.83 -0.70
CA MET A 82 7.90 -1.94 -1.86
C MET A 82 8.11 -2.68 -3.17
N ASP A 83 9.02 -3.65 -3.21
CA ASP A 83 9.23 -4.50 -4.39
C ASP A 83 7.97 -5.30 -4.74
N PHE A 84 7.34 -5.90 -3.73
CA PHE A 84 6.07 -6.61 -3.88
C PHE A 84 4.95 -5.67 -4.34
N TYR A 85 4.78 -4.53 -3.68
CA TYR A 85 3.76 -3.54 -4.03
C TYR A 85 3.92 -3.04 -5.46
N ASN A 86 5.14 -2.70 -5.89
CA ASN A 86 5.42 -2.26 -7.26
C ASN A 86 5.10 -3.36 -8.28
N HIS A 87 5.37 -4.62 -7.95
CA HIS A 87 5.01 -5.75 -8.78
C HIS A 87 3.48 -5.88 -8.92
N GLU A 88 2.73 -5.79 -7.81
CA GLU A 88 1.27 -5.79 -7.84
C GLU A 88 0.73 -4.65 -8.70
N GLN A 89 1.25 -3.43 -8.56
CA GLN A 89 0.81 -2.29 -9.38
C GLN A 89 1.08 -2.49 -10.87
N LEU A 90 2.18 -3.14 -11.24
CA LEU A 90 2.46 -3.50 -12.63
C LEU A 90 1.43 -4.51 -13.15
N MET A 91 1.12 -5.54 -12.36
CA MET A 91 0.11 -6.54 -12.73
C MET A 91 -1.27 -5.93 -12.89
N LEU A 92 -1.69 -5.08 -11.95
CA LEU A 92 -2.97 -4.38 -12.02
C LEU A 92 -3.07 -3.49 -13.26
N ARG A 93 -2.00 -2.77 -13.62
CA ARG A 93 -1.98 -1.97 -14.85
C ARG A 93 -2.20 -2.83 -16.09
N ARG A 94 -1.48 -3.94 -16.20
CA ARG A 94 -1.60 -4.87 -17.34
C ARG A 94 -3.01 -5.46 -17.43
N LEU A 95 -3.58 -5.82 -16.29
CA LEU A 95 -4.95 -6.34 -16.24
C LEU A 95 -5.95 -5.32 -16.78
N VAL A 96 -5.84 -4.05 -16.36
CA VAL A 96 -6.72 -2.99 -16.87
C VAL A 96 -6.55 -2.77 -18.36
N GLU A 97 -5.31 -2.76 -18.87
CA GLU A 97 -5.03 -2.64 -20.30
C GLU A 97 -5.67 -3.80 -21.09
N GLU A 98 -5.56 -5.03 -20.61
CA GLU A 98 -6.16 -6.22 -21.25
C GLU A 98 -7.69 -6.20 -21.18
N GLU A 99 -8.29 -5.78 -20.06
CA GLU A 99 -9.73 -5.60 -19.93
C GLU A 99 -10.28 -4.54 -20.91
N GLU A 100 -9.56 -3.43 -21.08
CA GLU A 100 -9.92 -2.39 -22.03
C GLU A 100 -9.86 -2.88 -23.48
N GLU A 101 -8.81 -3.64 -23.85
CA GLU A 101 -8.68 -4.25 -25.18
C GLU A 101 -9.82 -5.24 -25.47
N VAL A 102 -10.11 -6.12 -24.51
CA VAL A 102 -11.20 -7.09 -24.62
C VAL A 102 -12.54 -6.37 -24.78
N ASN A 103 -12.80 -5.34 -23.96
CA ASN A 103 -14.03 -4.56 -24.04
C ASN A 103 -14.18 -3.82 -25.38
N ALA A 104 -13.09 -3.29 -25.92
CA ALA A 104 -13.08 -2.64 -27.24
C ALA A 104 -13.37 -3.65 -28.37
N ALA A 105 -12.80 -4.86 -28.29
CA ALA A 105 -13.06 -5.94 -29.24
C ALA A 105 -14.53 -6.38 -29.23
N PHE A 106 -15.12 -6.58 -28.04
CA PHE A 106 -16.54 -6.90 -27.90
C PHE A 106 -17.44 -5.80 -28.44
N SER A 107 -17.13 -4.53 -28.14
CA SER A 107 -17.90 -3.38 -28.64
C SER A 107 -17.89 -3.31 -30.17
N SER A 108 -16.76 -3.66 -30.80
CA SER A 108 -16.61 -3.69 -32.25
C SER A 108 -17.42 -4.83 -32.90
N LEU A 109 -17.54 -5.98 -32.24
CA LEU A 109 -18.33 -7.12 -32.72
C LEU A 109 -19.84 -6.87 -32.61
N GLN A 110 -20.29 -6.05 -31.66
CA GLN A 110 -21.71 -5.71 -31.48
C GLN A 110 -22.22 -4.63 -32.46
N GLN A 111 -21.33 -3.99 -33.23
CA GLN A 111 -21.67 -2.98 -34.24
C GLN A 111 -21.77 -3.55 -35.67
N CYS A 112 -21.60 -4.87 -35.84
CA CYS A 112 -21.78 -5.61 -37.09
C CYS A 112 -23.16 -6.28 -37.15
#